data_AF-A0A8J6EQZ5-F1
#
_entry.id   AF-A0A8J6EQZ5-F1
#
_cell.length_a   1.000
_cell.length_b   1.000
_cell.length_c   1.000
_cell.angle_alpha   90.00
_cell.angle_beta   90.00
_cell.angle_gamma   90.00
#
_symmetry.space_group_name_H-M   'P 1'
#
loop_
_entity.id
_entity.type
_entity.pdbx_description
1 polymer ?
#
loop_
_entity_poly.entity_id
_entity_poly.type
_entity_poly.pdbx_seq_one_letter_code
_entity_poly.pdbx_strand_id
1 'polypeptide(L)'
;MEPLRKLLENLRAIQEKLRDGESKENINNFNPQFFWDTLEQAFKATSQEATKISLAYSKPPAPSEEDCQKLSDGLLNAILAASTLYYSLPKEHGTTLRRTVRQAVADVIEGTMQLIDVILSARIQSLSQEQLVSTGSVWEACDNFAQIPKDNRAAVLGIVSGYLGVVKDALEEMEEALAGGEDPFSDVLDDDDMGARGNQDTYWSEADRRLIAPCLGLMKASKACLKKVLGSLKAHGKVETPEQVAQLDDLADITQEVSPSVDELALSIYPPMNHPTVRLNAAKLSSVLKKVLEITRSISQYF
;
A
#
# COMPACT_ATOMS: atom_id res chain seq x y z
N MET A 1 7.14 -31.03 15.47
CA MET A 1 7.06 -29.70 14.82
C MET A 1 7.67 -29.70 13.41
N GLU A 2 8.16 -30.82 12.89
CA GLU A 2 8.74 -30.87 11.55
C GLU A 2 7.75 -30.50 10.42
N PRO A 3 6.47 -30.95 10.45
CA PRO A 3 5.51 -30.53 9.44
C PRO A 3 5.30 -29.01 9.36
N LEU A 4 5.35 -28.31 10.50
CA LEU A 4 5.24 -26.84 10.55
C LEU A 4 6.46 -26.13 9.95
N ARG A 5 7.66 -26.68 10.12
CA ARG A 5 8.87 -26.14 9.47
C ARG A 5 8.78 -26.29 7.97
N LYS A 6 8.37 -27.46 7.50
CA LYS A 6 8.15 -27.73 6.08
C LYS A 6 7.04 -26.84 5.50
N LEU A 7 5.96 -26.61 6.25
CA LEU A 7 4.92 -25.66 5.87
C LEU A 7 5.52 -24.27 5.66
N LEU A 8 6.28 -23.77 6.63
CA LEU A 8 6.91 -22.44 6.55
C LEU A 8 7.84 -22.30 5.33
N GLU A 9 8.64 -23.33 5.03
CA GLU A 9 9.48 -23.37 3.82
C GLU A 9 8.65 -23.32 2.53
N ASN A 10 7.56 -24.09 2.48
CA ASN A 10 6.63 -24.07 1.33
C ASN A 10 5.97 -22.70 1.16
N LEU A 11 5.55 -22.05 2.26
CA LEU A 11 4.94 -20.72 2.21
C LEU A 11 5.91 -19.67 1.68
N ARG A 12 7.17 -19.69 2.12
CA ARG A 12 8.23 -18.83 1.59
C ARG A 12 8.43 -19.05 0.09
N ALA A 13 8.49 -20.31 -0.36
CA ALA A 13 8.63 -20.62 -1.78
C ALA A 13 7.43 -20.15 -2.62
N ILE A 14 6.20 -20.21 -2.07
CA ILE A 14 5.00 -19.68 -2.72
C ILE A 14 5.07 -18.15 -2.79
N GLN A 15 5.44 -17.49 -1.70
CA GLN A 15 5.58 -16.03 -1.63
C GLN A 15 6.61 -15.51 -2.63
N GLU A 16 7.77 -16.18 -2.74
CA GLU A 16 8.81 -15.84 -3.73
C GLU A 16 8.28 -15.93 -5.16
N LYS A 17 7.65 -17.05 -5.53
CA LYS A 17 7.03 -17.22 -6.86
C LYS A 17 5.95 -16.18 -7.14
N LEU A 18 5.14 -15.84 -6.13
CA LEU A 18 4.08 -14.84 -6.25
C LEU A 18 4.64 -13.46 -6.66
N ARG A 19 5.87 -13.12 -6.26
CA ARG A 19 6.55 -11.86 -6.64
C ARG A 19 6.84 -11.79 -8.14
N ASP A 20 7.17 -12.91 -8.78
CA ASP A 20 7.44 -12.98 -10.23
C ASP A 20 6.20 -12.56 -11.04
N GLY A 21 5.00 -12.88 -10.55
CA GLY A 21 3.76 -12.28 -11.01
C GLY A 21 3.39 -12.58 -12.46
N GLU A 22 3.92 -13.62 -13.09
CA GLU A 22 3.52 -14.06 -14.43
C GLU A 22 2.10 -14.64 -14.42
N SER A 23 1.21 -14.25 -15.32
CA SER A 23 -0.13 -14.87 -15.45
C SER A 23 -0.04 -16.15 -16.26
N LYS A 24 -0.95 -17.11 -16.04
CA LYS A 24 -1.09 -18.22 -17.00
C LYS A 24 -1.58 -17.65 -18.34
N GLU A 25 -0.89 -17.98 -19.43
CA GLU A 25 -1.28 -17.54 -20.78
C GLU A 25 -2.67 -18.11 -21.16
N ASN A 26 -3.47 -17.29 -21.86
CA ASN A 26 -4.69 -17.67 -22.58
C ASN A 26 -5.75 -18.46 -21.78
N ILE A 27 -6.35 -17.82 -20.78
CA ILE A 27 -7.60 -18.32 -20.19
C ILE A 27 -8.77 -17.78 -21.01
N ASN A 28 -9.09 -18.44 -22.12
CA ASN A 28 -10.17 -18.06 -23.03
C ASN A 28 -11.58 -18.04 -22.39
N ASN A 29 -11.73 -18.49 -21.14
CA ASN A 29 -12.99 -18.59 -20.40
C ASN A 29 -12.85 -18.08 -18.94
N PHE A 30 -12.29 -16.89 -18.72
CA PHE A 30 -12.30 -16.32 -17.37
C PHE A 30 -13.74 -15.99 -16.94
N ASN A 31 -14.15 -16.50 -15.78
CA ASN A 31 -15.45 -16.19 -15.18
C ASN A 31 -15.22 -15.34 -13.91
N PRO A 32 -15.54 -14.03 -13.94
CA PRO A 32 -15.30 -13.14 -12.81
C PRO A 32 -16.03 -13.57 -11.54
N GLN A 33 -17.27 -14.02 -11.63
CA GLN A 33 -18.06 -14.45 -10.48
C GLN A 33 -17.43 -15.66 -9.81
N PHE A 34 -17.10 -16.69 -10.60
CA PHE A 34 -16.44 -17.89 -10.11
C PHE A 34 -15.08 -17.56 -9.48
N PHE A 35 -14.30 -16.68 -10.11
CA PHE A 35 -13.01 -16.25 -9.58
C PHE A 35 -13.15 -15.59 -8.20
N TRP A 36 -14.04 -14.60 -8.07
CA TRP A 36 -14.21 -13.86 -6.81
C TRP A 36 -14.79 -14.74 -5.70
N ASP A 37 -15.79 -15.57 -6.01
CA ASP A 37 -16.38 -16.50 -5.02
C ASP A 37 -15.36 -17.52 -4.53
N THR A 38 -14.55 -18.08 -5.44
CA THR A 38 -13.54 -19.09 -5.07
C THR A 38 -12.39 -18.45 -4.29
N LEU A 39 -12.01 -17.21 -4.62
CA LEU A 39 -10.97 -16.49 -3.87
C LEU A 39 -11.44 -16.16 -2.45
N GLU A 40 -12.70 -15.74 -2.28
CA GLU A 40 -13.29 -15.52 -0.96
C GLU A 40 -13.29 -16.81 -0.13
N GLN A 41 -13.70 -17.93 -0.74
CA GLN A 41 -13.70 -19.24 -0.09
C GLN A 41 -12.28 -19.67 0.32
N ALA A 42 -11.28 -19.43 -0.53
CA ALA A 42 -9.89 -19.71 -0.20
C ALA A 42 -9.41 -18.90 1.02
N PHE A 43 -9.75 -17.60 1.10
CA PHE A 43 -9.39 -16.75 2.23
C PHE A 43 -10.10 -17.19 3.52
N LYS A 44 -11.39 -17.53 3.44
CA LYS A 44 -12.14 -18.09 4.58
C LYS A 44 -11.55 -19.42 5.04
N ALA A 45 -11.15 -20.29 4.11
CA ALA A 45 -10.49 -21.55 4.44
C ALA A 45 -9.16 -21.31 5.16
N THR A 46 -8.31 -20.39 4.67
CA THR A 46 -7.05 -20.03 5.35
C THR A 46 -7.30 -19.54 6.78
N SER A 47 -8.26 -18.62 6.98
CA SER A 47 -8.61 -18.11 8.31
C SER A 47 -9.09 -19.23 9.26
N GLN A 48 -9.91 -20.16 8.77
CA GLN A 48 -10.35 -21.32 9.54
C GLN A 48 -9.20 -22.27 9.89
N GLU A 49 -8.32 -22.58 8.94
CA GLU A 49 -7.16 -23.44 9.17
C GLU A 49 -6.13 -22.79 10.11
N ALA A 50 -5.91 -21.48 10.00
CA ALA A 50 -5.10 -20.70 10.93
C ALA A 50 -5.66 -20.77 12.36
N THR A 51 -6.98 -20.73 12.50
CA THR A 51 -7.65 -20.87 13.80
C THR A 51 -7.45 -22.27 14.38
N LYS A 52 -7.64 -23.32 13.56
CA LYS A 52 -7.43 -24.72 13.99
C LYS A 52 -6.00 -24.95 14.45
N ILE A 53 -5.01 -24.52 13.66
CA ILE A 53 -3.60 -24.72 14.01
C ILE A 53 -3.22 -23.93 15.27
N SER A 54 -3.68 -22.69 15.39
CA SER A 54 -3.49 -21.89 16.60
C SER A 54 -4.08 -22.60 17.83
N LEU A 55 -5.36 -23.00 17.80
CA LEU A 55 -5.98 -23.71 18.92
C LEU A 55 -5.30 -25.05 19.25
N ALA A 56 -4.84 -25.79 18.25
CA ALA A 56 -4.14 -27.07 18.45
C ALA A 56 -2.82 -26.92 19.23
N TYR A 57 -2.15 -25.77 19.11
CA TYR A 57 -0.90 -25.45 19.81
C TYR A 57 -1.08 -24.56 21.05
N SER A 58 -2.32 -24.26 21.43
CA SER A 58 -2.65 -23.37 22.54
C SER A 58 -2.48 -23.99 23.94
N LYS A 59 -2.45 -25.32 24.04
CA LYS A 59 -2.34 -26.02 25.33
C LYS A 59 -1.81 -27.43 25.13
N PRO A 60 -1.16 -28.03 26.14
CA PRO A 60 -0.73 -29.41 26.09
C PRO A 60 -1.91 -30.41 26.11
N PRO A 61 -1.73 -31.63 25.59
CA PRO A 61 -0.54 -32.10 24.87
C PRO A 61 -0.45 -31.50 23.47
N ALA A 62 0.77 -31.43 22.94
CA ALA A 62 0.97 -31.06 21.54
C ALA A 62 0.24 -32.04 20.60
N PRO A 63 -0.20 -31.61 19.41
CA PRO A 63 -0.78 -32.50 18.42
C PRO A 63 0.17 -33.65 18.05
N SER A 64 -0.39 -34.81 17.70
CA SER A 64 0.39 -35.90 17.13
C SER A 64 1.07 -35.46 15.84
N GLU A 65 2.10 -36.20 15.40
CA GLU A 65 2.76 -35.87 14.13
C GLU A 65 1.81 -35.97 12.93
N GLU A 66 0.88 -36.94 12.97
CA GLU A 66 -0.17 -37.10 11.95
C GLU A 66 -1.15 -35.92 11.96
N ASP A 67 -1.59 -35.46 13.13
CA ASP A 67 -2.49 -34.32 13.25
C ASP A 67 -1.80 -33.01 12.85
N CYS A 68 -0.53 -32.85 13.23
CA CYS A 68 0.32 -31.74 12.81
C CYS A 68 0.45 -31.69 11.28
N GLN A 69 0.64 -32.84 10.63
CA GLN A 69 0.69 -32.94 9.18
C GLN A 69 -0.65 -32.56 8.54
N LYS A 70 -1.78 -33.09 9.04
CA LYS A 70 -3.13 -32.75 8.53
C LYS A 70 -3.44 -31.25 8.64
N LEU A 71 -3.13 -30.64 9.78
CA LEU A 71 -3.31 -29.19 9.98
C LEU A 71 -2.43 -28.37 9.02
N SER A 72 -1.18 -28.79 8.85
CA SER A 72 -0.23 -28.13 7.95
C SER A 72 -0.69 -28.24 6.49
N ASP A 73 -1.17 -29.40 6.06
CA ASP A 73 -1.67 -29.64 4.71
C ASP A 73 -2.94 -28.84 4.43
N GLY A 74 -3.86 -28.74 5.40
CA GLY A 74 -5.08 -27.94 5.28
C GLY A 74 -4.75 -26.48 4.97
N LEU A 75 -3.85 -25.89 5.75
CA LEU A 75 -3.42 -24.50 5.60
C LEU A 75 -2.64 -24.27 4.29
N LEU A 76 -1.72 -25.19 3.95
CA LEU A 76 -0.98 -25.13 2.68
C LEU A 76 -1.93 -25.19 1.48
N ASN A 77 -2.92 -26.09 1.49
CA ASN A 77 -3.87 -26.24 0.40
C ASN A 77 -4.74 -25.00 0.20
N ALA A 78 -5.19 -24.36 1.29
CA ALA A 78 -5.96 -23.11 1.21
C ALA A 78 -5.13 -21.97 0.58
N ILE A 79 -3.87 -21.84 0.98
CA ILE A 79 -2.95 -20.83 0.42
C ILE A 79 -2.58 -21.13 -1.03
N LEU A 80 -2.35 -22.39 -1.39
CA LEU A 80 -2.11 -22.80 -2.77
C LEU A 80 -3.32 -22.52 -3.65
N ALA A 81 -4.55 -22.72 -3.14
CA ALA A 81 -5.77 -22.38 -3.86
C ALA A 81 -5.84 -20.87 -4.16
N ALA A 82 -5.65 -20.02 -3.15
CA ALA A 82 -5.60 -18.56 -3.32
C ALA A 82 -4.52 -18.11 -4.32
N SER A 83 -3.31 -18.66 -4.19
CA SER A 83 -2.18 -18.36 -5.09
C SER A 83 -2.45 -18.80 -6.53
N THR A 84 -3.04 -19.99 -6.71
CA THR A 84 -3.40 -20.53 -8.02
C THR A 84 -4.49 -19.70 -8.70
N LEU A 85 -5.47 -19.23 -7.92
CA LEU A 85 -6.50 -18.32 -8.42
C LEU A 85 -5.91 -16.99 -8.87
N TYR A 86 -5.00 -16.38 -8.10
CA TYR A 86 -4.31 -15.16 -8.57
C TYR A 86 -3.70 -15.34 -9.97
N TYR A 87 -3.05 -16.47 -10.24
CA TYR A 87 -2.47 -16.76 -11.55
C TYR A 87 -3.50 -16.96 -12.67
N SER A 88 -4.77 -17.19 -12.33
CA SER A 88 -5.87 -17.27 -13.28
C SER A 88 -6.52 -15.93 -13.61
N LEU A 89 -6.16 -14.84 -12.92
CA LEU A 89 -6.61 -13.49 -13.24
C LEU A 89 -5.88 -12.95 -14.48
N PRO A 90 -6.56 -12.74 -15.63
CA PRO A 90 -5.96 -12.23 -16.85
C PRO A 90 -5.43 -10.80 -16.71
N LYS A 91 -4.33 -10.49 -17.41
CA LYS A 91 -3.78 -9.13 -17.49
C LYS A 91 -4.76 -8.14 -18.15
N GLU A 92 -5.65 -8.62 -19.02
CA GLU A 92 -6.68 -7.83 -19.70
C GLU A 92 -7.71 -7.19 -18.76
N HIS A 93 -7.84 -7.71 -17.52
CA HIS A 93 -8.67 -7.08 -16.49
C HIS A 93 -7.95 -5.99 -15.71
N GLY A 94 -6.70 -5.67 -16.07
CA GLY A 94 -5.92 -4.57 -15.52
C GLY A 94 -4.79 -5.04 -14.62
N THR A 95 -3.62 -4.50 -14.90
CA THR A 95 -2.40 -4.76 -14.12
C THR A 95 -2.49 -4.15 -12.73
N THR A 96 -3.20 -3.02 -12.56
CA THR A 96 -3.44 -2.41 -11.25
C THR A 96 -4.30 -3.32 -10.37
N LEU A 97 -5.46 -3.76 -10.86
CA LEU A 97 -6.30 -4.75 -10.17
C LEU A 97 -5.51 -6.00 -9.79
N ARG A 98 -4.74 -6.53 -10.75
CA ARG A 98 -3.95 -7.73 -10.55
C ARG A 98 -2.85 -7.54 -9.49
N ARG A 99 -2.22 -6.36 -9.44
CA ARG A 99 -1.26 -5.98 -8.40
C ARG A 99 -1.93 -5.95 -7.02
N THR A 100 -3.15 -5.39 -6.92
CA THR A 100 -3.91 -5.37 -5.67
C THR A 100 -4.29 -6.77 -5.18
N VAL A 101 -4.78 -7.64 -6.08
CA VAL A 101 -5.10 -9.04 -5.73
C VAL A 101 -3.83 -9.79 -5.30
N ARG A 102 -2.72 -9.61 -6.02
CA ARG A 102 -1.43 -10.21 -5.66
C ARG A 102 -1.03 -9.82 -4.24
N GLN A 103 -1.12 -8.52 -3.92
CA GLN A 103 -0.74 -8.01 -2.60
C GLN A 103 -1.61 -8.64 -1.50
N ALA A 104 -2.93 -8.70 -1.70
CA ALA A 104 -3.82 -9.33 -0.73
C ALA A 104 -3.49 -10.81 -0.47
N VAL A 105 -3.15 -11.57 -1.52
CA VAL A 105 -2.69 -12.97 -1.35
C VAL A 105 -1.34 -13.01 -0.61
N ALA A 106 -0.42 -12.11 -0.93
CA ALA A 106 0.87 -12.01 -0.26
C ALA A 106 0.73 -11.67 1.23
N ASP A 107 -0.17 -10.76 1.59
CA ASP A 107 -0.46 -10.36 2.98
C ASP A 107 -1.02 -11.54 3.79
N VAL A 108 -1.90 -12.35 3.19
CA VAL A 108 -2.43 -13.58 3.81
C VAL A 108 -1.32 -14.60 4.04
N ILE A 109 -0.41 -14.79 3.06
CA ILE A 109 0.75 -15.69 3.20
C ILE A 109 1.67 -15.20 4.31
N GLU A 110 1.98 -13.91 4.34
CA GLU A 110 2.87 -13.28 5.33
C GLU A 110 2.30 -13.40 6.74
N GLY A 111 1.03 -13.04 6.94
CA GLY A 111 0.37 -13.23 8.25
C GLY A 111 0.38 -14.69 8.69
N THR A 112 0.20 -15.63 7.75
CA THR A 112 0.26 -17.06 8.06
C THR A 112 1.67 -17.48 8.47
N MET A 113 2.70 -17.05 7.75
CA MET A 113 4.10 -17.32 8.10
C MET A 113 4.42 -16.81 9.50
N GLN A 114 3.99 -15.60 9.85
CA GLN A 114 4.15 -15.03 11.19
C GLN A 114 3.48 -15.87 12.28
N LEU A 115 2.25 -16.35 12.05
CA LEU A 115 1.58 -17.26 12.98
C LEU A 115 2.38 -18.57 13.18
N ILE A 116 2.87 -19.18 12.10
CA ILE A 116 3.66 -20.42 12.18
C ILE A 116 4.98 -20.17 12.92
N ASP A 117 5.66 -19.07 12.67
CA ASP A 117 6.90 -18.69 13.35
C ASP A 117 6.67 -18.48 14.87
N VAL A 118 5.56 -17.84 15.26
CA VAL A 118 5.17 -17.70 16.67
C VAL A 118 4.91 -19.06 17.31
N ILE A 119 4.18 -19.96 16.65
CA ILE A 119 3.91 -21.32 17.14
C ILE A 119 5.20 -22.14 17.29
N LEU A 120 6.13 -22.02 16.34
CA LEU A 120 7.43 -22.71 16.37
C LEU A 120 8.34 -22.19 17.49
N SER A 121 8.23 -20.91 17.82
CA SER A 121 9.04 -20.25 18.85
C SER A 121 8.45 -20.39 20.26
N ALA A 122 7.14 -20.60 20.37
CA ALA A 122 6.44 -20.72 21.65
C ALA A 122 6.69 -22.07 22.35
N ARG A 123 6.70 -22.05 23.69
CA ARG A 123 6.55 -23.27 24.49
C ARG A 123 5.06 -23.57 24.64
N ILE A 124 4.64 -24.76 24.23
CA ILE A 124 3.24 -25.22 24.34
C ILE A 124 2.88 -25.40 25.83
N GLN A 125 2.41 -24.33 26.45
CA GLN A 125 1.99 -24.30 27.86
C GLN A 125 0.59 -23.69 27.99
N SER A 126 0.38 -22.55 27.33
CA SER A 126 -0.88 -21.83 27.26
C SER A 126 -0.92 -20.94 26.02
N LEU A 127 -2.12 -20.52 25.60
CA LEU A 127 -2.31 -19.57 24.52
C LEU A 127 -1.62 -18.25 24.85
N SER A 128 -0.60 -17.88 24.08
CA SER A 128 0.15 -16.64 24.31
C SER A 128 -0.54 -15.45 23.65
N GLN A 129 -0.25 -14.25 24.16
CA GLN A 129 -0.72 -13.01 23.54
C GLN A 129 -0.18 -12.86 22.11
N GLU A 130 1.08 -13.25 21.87
CA GLU A 130 1.70 -13.23 20.54
C GLU A 130 0.97 -14.16 19.56
N GLN A 131 0.51 -15.33 20.03
CA GLN A 131 -0.24 -16.26 19.21
C GLN A 131 -1.65 -15.71 18.89
N LEU A 132 -2.31 -15.07 19.85
CA LEU A 132 -3.59 -14.39 19.62
C LEU A 132 -3.45 -13.26 18.61
N VAL A 133 -2.42 -12.42 18.77
CA VAL A 133 -2.14 -11.29 17.87
C VAL A 133 -1.85 -11.80 16.46
N SER A 134 -0.94 -12.77 16.30
CA SER A 134 -0.61 -13.33 14.97
C SER A 134 -1.79 -14.06 14.33
N THR A 135 -2.64 -14.76 15.10
CA THR A 135 -3.88 -15.35 14.58
C THR A 135 -4.83 -14.25 14.09
N GLY A 136 -4.98 -13.18 14.87
CA GLY A 136 -5.79 -12.01 14.51
C GLY A 136 -5.29 -11.31 13.24
N SER A 137 -3.97 -11.20 13.06
CA SER A 137 -3.39 -10.64 11.83
C SER A 137 -3.72 -11.48 10.59
N VAL A 138 -3.77 -12.81 10.69
CA VAL A 138 -4.24 -13.67 9.58
C VAL A 138 -5.71 -13.40 9.26
N TRP A 139 -6.55 -13.25 10.29
CA TRP A 139 -7.96 -12.94 10.11
C TRP A 139 -8.16 -11.60 9.43
N GLU A 140 -7.47 -10.55 9.89
CA GLU A 140 -7.52 -9.22 9.30
C GLU A 140 -7.12 -9.24 7.82
N ALA A 141 -6.03 -9.94 7.48
CA ALA A 141 -5.59 -10.11 6.10
C ALA A 141 -6.64 -10.83 5.23
N CYS A 142 -7.31 -11.85 5.77
CA CYS A 142 -8.37 -12.57 5.06
C CYS A 142 -9.65 -11.73 4.92
N ASP A 143 -10.05 -11.01 5.97
CA ASP A 143 -11.25 -10.18 5.99
C ASP A 143 -11.12 -8.95 5.09
N ASN A 144 -9.88 -8.52 4.82
CA ASN A 144 -9.57 -7.48 3.84
C ASN A 144 -10.05 -7.84 2.41
N PHE A 145 -10.43 -9.10 2.14
CA PHE A 145 -11.11 -9.49 0.89
C PHE A 145 -12.29 -8.59 0.53
N ALA A 146 -13.04 -8.12 1.53
CA ALA A 146 -14.19 -7.25 1.35
C ALA A 146 -13.81 -5.89 0.73
N GLN A 147 -12.56 -5.45 0.92
CA GLN A 147 -12.03 -4.19 0.38
C GLN A 147 -11.31 -4.37 -0.95
N ILE A 148 -11.09 -5.61 -1.41
CA ILE A 148 -10.42 -5.86 -2.69
C ILE A 148 -11.32 -5.36 -3.83
N PRO A 149 -10.85 -4.44 -4.70
CA PRO A 149 -11.60 -3.96 -5.85
C PRO A 149 -11.95 -5.11 -6.79
N LYS A 150 -13.15 -5.08 -7.37
CA LYS A 150 -13.64 -6.14 -8.26
C LYS A 150 -13.44 -5.86 -9.75
N ASP A 151 -13.01 -4.64 -10.08
CA ASP A 151 -12.64 -4.21 -11.43
C ASP A 151 -11.44 -3.23 -11.38
N ASN A 152 -10.82 -2.98 -12.54
CA ASN A 152 -9.64 -2.11 -12.61
C ASN A 152 -9.94 -0.67 -12.22
N ARG A 153 -11.14 -0.16 -12.55
CA ARG A 153 -11.51 1.21 -12.24
C ARG A 153 -11.56 1.43 -10.73
N ALA A 154 -12.15 0.51 -9.97
CA ALA A 154 -12.17 0.54 -8.51
C ALA A 154 -10.75 0.45 -7.95
N ALA A 155 -9.87 -0.37 -8.54
CA ALA A 155 -8.48 -0.46 -8.14
C ALA A 155 -7.73 0.88 -8.32
N VAL A 156 -7.84 1.50 -9.49
CA VAL A 156 -7.23 2.81 -9.77
C VAL A 156 -7.82 3.91 -8.89
N LEU A 157 -9.14 3.90 -8.64
CA LEU A 157 -9.77 4.82 -7.69
C LEU A 157 -9.17 4.69 -6.29
N GLY A 158 -8.92 3.45 -5.83
CA GLY A 158 -8.25 3.17 -4.56
C GLY A 158 -6.84 3.76 -4.52
N ILE A 159 -6.04 3.52 -5.56
CA ILE A 159 -4.67 4.05 -5.69
C ILE A 159 -4.65 5.59 -5.64
N VAL A 160 -5.45 6.25 -6.48
CA VAL A 160 -5.51 7.72 -6.54
C VAL A 160 -6.02 8.30 -5.21
N SER A 161 -6.96 7.62 -4.55
CA SER A 161 -7.47 8.04 -3.23
C SER A 161 -6.41 7.90 -2.14
N GLY A 162 -5.60 6.83 -2.17
CA GLY A 162 -4.48 6.64 -1.26
C GLY A 162 -3.45 7.76 -1.38
N TYR A 163 -3.02 8.06 -2.60
CA TYR A 163 -2.09 9.18 -2.83
C TYR A 163 -2.68 10.54 -2.51
N LEU A 164 -3.99 10.73 -2.67
CA LEU A 164 -4.66 11.94 -2.18
C LEU A 164 -4.59 12.06 -0.65
N GLY A 165 -4.63 10.94 0.08
CA GLY A 165 -4.39 10.88 1.52
C GLY A 165 -2.99 11.37 1.85
N VAL A 166 -1.97 10.71 1.30
CA VAL A 166 -0.55 11.05 1.54
C VAL A 166 -0.26 12.53 1.25
N VAL A 167 -0.76 13.08 0.14
CA VAL A 167 -0.56 14.49 -0.21
C VAL A 167 -1.27 15.44 0.76
N LYS A 168 -2.39 15.03 1.39
CA LYS A 168 -3.01 15.83 2.45
C LYS A 168 -2.14 15.82 3.69
N ASP A 169 -1.67 14.65 4.10
CA ASP A 169 -0.87 14.48 5.32
C ASP A 169 0.43 15.28 5.21
N ALA A 170 1.15 15.18 4.09
CA ALA A 170 2.35 15.97 3.82
C ALA A 170 2.08 17.49 3.77
N LEU A 171 0.91 17.90 3.27
CA LEU A 171 0.54 19.32 3.26
C LEU A 171 0.22 19.83 4.67
N GLU A 172 -0.49 19.04 5.46
CA GLU A 172 -0.83 19.34 6.86
C GLU A 172 0.45 19.41 7.71
N GLU A 173 1.36 18.46 7.57
CA GLU A 173 2.68 18.47 8.21
C GLU A 173 3.48 19.75 7.88
N MET A 174 3.50 20.16 6.60
CA MET A 174 4.18 21.38 6.18
C MET A 174 3.51 22.66 6.71
N GLU A 175 2.17 22.69 6.76
CA GLU A 175 1.43 23.83 7.30
C GLU A 175 1.65 23.97 8.82
N GLU A 176 1.67 22.85 9.55
CA GLU A 176 2.00 22.81 10.97
C GLU A 176 3.45 23.24 11.24
N ALA A 177 4.41 22.75 10.45
CA ALA A 177 5.81 23.14 10.59
C ALA A 177 6.02 24.66 10.40
N LEU A 178 5.26 25.29 9.50
CA LEU A 178 5.33 26.73 9.26
C LEU A 178 4.63 27.55 10.34
N ALA A 179 3.54 27.02 10.91
CA ALA A 179 2.84 27.64 12.04
C ALA A 179 3.65 27.54 13.35
N GLY A 180 4.36 26.42 13.57
CA GLY A 180 5.25 26.21 14.70
C GLY A 180 6.64 26.86 14.55
N GLY A 181 6.94 27.42 13.38
CA GLY A 181 8.20 28.12 13.08
C GLY A 181 8.30 29.55 13.62
N GLU A 182 7.46 29.92 14.59
CA GLU A 182 7.65 31.12 15.43
C GLU A 182 8.72 30.82 16.50
N ASP A 183 9.65 31.75 16.71
CA ASP A 183 10.77 31.61 17.64
C ASP A 183 10.25 31.46 19.08
N PRO A 184 10.42 30.30 19.75
CA PRO A 184 10.00 30.12 21.15
C PRO A 184 10.74 31.05 22.12
N PHE A 185 11.81 31.70 21.66
CA PHE A 185 12.64 32.65 22.39
C PHE A 185 12.52 34.09 21.85
N SER A 186 11.54 34.37 20.97
CA SER A 186 11.19 35.72 20.50
C SER A 186 11.05 36.71 21.66
N ASP A 187 10.48 36.25 22.78
CA ASP A 187 10.10 37.10 23.91
C ASP A 187 11.18 37.17 25.00
N VAL A 188 12.36 36.56 24.81
CA VAL A 188 13.34 36.35 25.89
C VAL A 188 14.57 37.27 25.81
N LEU A 189 14.79 38.02 24.72
CA LEU A 189 16.04 38.78 24.58
C LEU A 189 15.84 40.27 24.28
N ASP A 190 16.17 41.08 25.28
CA ASP A 190 16.46 42.50 25.18
C ASP A 190 17.64 42.76 24.21
N ASP A 191 17.58 43.93 23.56
CA ASP A 191 18.21 44.40 22.32
C ASP A 191 19.76 44.44 22.22
N ASP A 192 20.54 43.78 23.09
CA ASP A 192 21.98 44.13 23.25
C ASP A 192 23.04 43.05 22.94
N ASP A 193 22.69 41.86 22.41
CA ASP A 193 23.70 40.87 21.98
C ASP A 193 23.48 40.37 20.54
N MET A 194 23.63 41.29 19.58
CA MET A 194 23.56 41.08 18.13
C MET A 194 24.80 40.36 17.55
N GLY A 195 25.45 39.50 18.32
CA GLY A 195 26.71 38.84 17.94
C GLY A 195 26.64 37.32 18.11
N ALA A 196 26.30 36.61 17.03
CA ALA A 196 26.41 35.15 16.86
C ALA A 196 25.23 34.27 17.33
N ARG A 197 24.10 34.34 16.61
CA ARG A 197 23.24 33.15 16.43
C ARG A 197 23.99 32.15 15.51
N GLY A 198 24.82 31.29 16.08
CA GLY A 198 25.55 30.21 15.38
C GLY A 198 24.66 29.05 14.88
N ASN A 199 23.37 29.30 14.63
CA ASN A 199 22.36 28.28 14.26
C ASN A 199 21.51 28.74 13.06
N GLN A 200 22.09 29.49 12.11
CA GLN A 200 21.38 29.97 10.92
C GLN A 200 20.81 28.83 10.05
N ASP A 201 21.39 27.63 10.16
CA ASP A 201 20.98 26.45 9.39
C ASP A 201 19.66 25.80 9.89
N THR A 202 19.14 26.22 11.04
CA THR A 202 17.88 25.69 11.62
C THR A 202 16.65 26.55 11.35
N TYR A 203 16.78 27.72 10.72
CA TYR A 203 15.65 28.64 10.53
C TYR A 203 15.44 28.99 9.06
N TRP A 204 14.17 29.22 8.70
CA TRP A 204 13.83 29.80 7.40
C TRP A 204 14.18 31.28 7.35
N SER A 205 15.06 31.65 6.42
CA SER A 205 15.32 33.04 6.06
C SER A 205 14.10 33.68 5.38
N GLU A 206 14.09 35.00 5.25
CA GLU A 206 13.04 35.70 4.50
C GLU A 206 13.01 35.24 3.02
N ALA A 207 14.18 34.96 2.43
CA ALA A 207 14.28 34.43 1.08
C ALA A 207 13.67 33.03 0.96
N ASP A 208 13.85 32.18 1.97
CA ASP A 208 13.22 30.85 2.04
C ASP A 208 11.71 30.99 2.12
N ARG A 209 11.20 31.84 3.02
CA ARG A 209 9.75 32.07 3.20
C ARG A 209 9.06 32.52 1.91
N ARG A 210 9.74 33.32 1.08
CA ARG A 210 9.25 33.72 -0.26
C ARG A 210 9.14 32.54 -1.24
N LEU A 211 10.03 31.53 -1.11
CA LEU A 211 10.02 30.33 -1.95
C LEU A 211 9.05 29.25 -1.43
N ILE A 212 8.78 29.23 -0.13
CA ILE A 212 7.85 28.28 0.50
C ILE A 212 6.42 28.47 0.02
N ALA A 213 5.94 29.72 -0.03
CA ALA A 213 4.56 30.02 -0.43
C ALA A 213 4.15 29.43 -1.80
N PRO A 214 4.93 29.60 -2.89
CA PRO A 214 4.61 28.95 -4.16
C PRO A 214 4.73 27.42 -4.12
N CYS A 215 5.63 26.85 -3.31
CA CYS A 215 5.74 25.39 -3.15
C CYS A 215 4.52 24.80 -2.45
N LEU A 216 4.02 25.44 -1.39
CA LEU A 216 2.74 25.09 -0.76
C LEU A 216 1.58 25.22 -1.75
N GLY A 217 1.58 26.28 -2.56
CA GLY A 217 0.60 26.45 -3.64
C GLY A 217 0.60 25.27 -4.61
N LEU A 218 1.78 24.75 -4.96
CA LEU A 218 1.93 23.57 -5.80
C LEU A 218 1.46 22.27 -5.11
N MET A 219 1.75 22.08 -3.82
CA MET A 219 1.23 20.95 -3.04
C MET A 219 -0.31 20.99 -2.96
N LYS A 220 -0.89 22.18 -2.73
CA LYS A 220 -2.35 22.41 -2.79
C LYS A 220 -2.92 22.09 -4.18
N ALA A 221 -2.22 22.49 -5.24
CA ALA A 221 -2.59 22.14 -6.61
C ALA A 221 -2.52 20.63 -6.86
N SER A 222 -1.56 19.93 -6.25
CA SER A 222 -1.44 18.46 -6.31
C SER A 222 -2.67 17.79 -5.70
N LYS A 223 -3.07 18.21 -4.49
CA LYS A 223 -4.30 17.77 -3.82
C LYS A 223 -5.55 18.03 -4.67
N ALA A 224 -5.65 19.22 -5.26
CA ALA A 224 -6.78 19.57 -6.14
C ALA A 224 -6.80 18.76 -7.44
N CYS A 225 -5.62 18.51 -8.03
CA CYS A 225 -5.44 17.67 -9.20
C CYS A 225 -5.98 16.26 -8.93
N LEU A 226 -5.50 15.58 -7.89
CA LEU A 226 -5.94 14.22 -7.54
C LEU A 226 -7.46 14.17 -7.24
N LYS A 227 -8.02 15.18 -6.57
CA LYS A 227 -9.49 15.29 -6.39
C LYS A 227 -10.23 15.35 -7.73
N LYS A 228 -9.70 16.11 -8.70
CA LYS A 228 -10.30 16.23 -10.03
C LYS A 228 -10.20 14.91 -10.81
N VAL A 229 -9.06 14.22 -10.72
CA VAL A 229 -8.86 12.89 -11.31
C VAL A 229 -9.88 11.90 -10.75
N LEU A 230 -10.05 11.83 -9.44
CA LEU A 230 -11.07 10.98 -8.81
C LEU A 230 -12.48 11.30 -9.31
N GLY A 231 -12.82 12.59 -9.42
CA GLY A 231 -14.10 13.03 -9.99
C GLY A 231 -14.29 12.53 -11.43
N SER A 232 -13.25 12.64 -12.26
CA SER A 232 -13.26 12.16 -13.65
C SER A 232 -13.42 10.64 -13.74
N LEU A 233 -12.65 9.87 -12.97
CA LEU A 233 -12.75 8.40 -12.94
C LEU A 233 -14.13 7.92 -12.47
N LYS A 234 -14.73 8.62 -11.51
CA LYS A 234 -16.11 8.34 -11.05
C LYS A 234 -17.17 8.65 -12.11
N ALA A 235 -16.95 9.65 -12.96
CA ALA A 235 -17.90 10.03 -14.00
C ALA A 235 -17.71 9.25 -15.32
N HIS A 236 -16.47 8.98 -15.71
CA HIS A 236 -16.12 8.56 -17.08
C HIS A 236 -15.24 7.30 -17.16
N GLY A 237 -14.72 6.80 -16.04
CA GLY A 237 -13.88 5.59 -16.04
C GLY A 237 -14.67 4.37 -16.51
N LYS A 238 -14.13 3.63 -17.49
CA LYS A 238 -14.72 2.41 -18.06
C LYS A 238 -13.66 1.29 -18.15
N VAL A 239 -14.13 0.05 -18.22
CA VAL A 239 -13.31 -1.17 -18.32
C VAL A 239 -13.85 -2.13 -19.40
N GLU A 240 -14.48 -1.57 -20.43
CA GLU A 240 -15.19 -2.35 -21.46
C GLU A 240 -14.24 -2.84 -22.56
N THR A 241 -13.11 -2.16 -22.75
CA THR A 241 -12.13 -2.43 -23.80
C THR A 241 -10.72 -2.51 -23.21
N PRO A 242 -9.80 -3.30 -23.82
CA PRO A 242 -8.41 -3.36 -23.40
C PRO A 242 -7.72 -1.98 -23.37
N GLU A 243 -8.07 -1.10 -24.31
CA GLU A 243 -7.53 0.26 -24.39
C GLU A 243 -7.94 1.10 -23.19
N GLN A 244 -9.21 1.03 -22.76
CA GLN A 244 -9.68 1.72 -21.56
C GLN A 244 -8.99 1.18 -20.29
N VAL A 245 -8.80 -0.14 -20.20
CA VAL A 245 -8.10 -0.77 -19.08
C VAL A 245 -6.64 -0.32 -19.03
N ALA A 246 -5.95 -0.28 -20.18
CA ALA A 246 -4.57 0.18 -20.28
C ALA A 246 -4.43 1.66 -19.89
N GLN A 247 -5.34 2.54 -20.33
CA GLN A 247 -5.35 3.95 -19.92
C GLN A 247 -5.52 4.14 -18.40
N LEU A 248 -6.33 3.29 -17.77
CA LEU A 248 -6.48 3.29 -16.31
C LEU A 248 -5.19 2.85 -15.61
N ASP A 249 -4.52 1.82 -16.13
CA ASP A 249 -3.23 1.37 -15.61
C ASP A 249 -2.15 2.45 -15.77
N ASP A 250 -2.03 3.07 -16.94
CA ASP A 250 -1.10 4.18 -17.19
C ASP A 250 -1.33 5.33 -16.19
N LEU A 251 -2.61 5.64 -15.90
CA LEU A 251 -2.98 6.65 -14.92
C LEU A 251 -2.52 6.27 -13.51
N ALA A 252 -2.72 5.02 -13.10
CA ALA A 252 -2.27 4.54 -11.79
C ALA A 252 -0.74 4.63 -11.67
N ASP A 253 -0.02 4.18 -12.70
CA ASP A 253 1.43 4.16 -12.73
C ASP A 253 2.04 5.58 -12.73
N ILE A 254 1.44 6.58 -13.39
CA ILE A 254 1.93 7.97 -13.24
C ILE A 254 1.54 8.60 -11.91
N THR A 255 0.38 8.22 -11.34
CA THR A 255 -0.10 8.80 -10.09
C THR A 255 0.80 8.40 -8.92
N GLN A 256 1.44 7.23 -9.00
CA GLN A 256 2.36 6.76 -7.96
C GLN A 256 3.59 7.67 -7.77
N GLU A 257 3.98 8.40 -8.82
CA GLU A 257 5.09 9.36 -8.78
C GLU A 257 4.75 10.66 -8.05
N VAL A 258 3.46 10.90 -7.76
CA VAL A 258 3.02 12.13 -7.09
C VAL A 258 3.50 12.17 -5.64
N SER A 259 3.35 11.09 -4.88
CA SER A 259 3.77 11.07 -3.46
C SER A 259 5.27 11.30 -3.31
N PRO A 260 6.17 10.53 -3.96
CA PRO A 260 7.60 10.78 -3.86
C PRO A 260 7.99 12.20 -4.30
N SER A 261 7.34 12.74 -5.33
CA SER A 261 7.62 14.12 -5.78
C SER A 261 7.14 15.19 -4.78
N VAL A 262 6.04 14.93 -4.06
CA VAL A 262 5.55 15.80 -2.98
C VAL A 262 6.48 15.70 -1.76
N ASP A 263 6.87 14.49 -1.38
CA ASP A 263 7.77 14.25 -0.24
C ASP A 263 9.15 14.86 -0.48
N GLU A 264 9.74 14.67 -1.66
CA GLU A 264 11.01 15.31 -2.04
C GLU A 264 10.92 16.85 -2.02
N LEU A 265 9.79 17.42 -2.44
CA LEU A 265 9.56 18.86 -2.36
C LEU A 265 9.46 19.30 -0.89
N ALA A 266 8.64 18.63 -0.09
CA ALA A 266 8.45 18.93 1.33
C ALA A 266 9.77 18.86 2.10
N LEU A 267 10.54 17.78 1.95
CA LEU A 267 11.85 17.61 2.58
C LEU A 267 12.83 18.70 2.16
N SER A 268 12.83 19.11 0.88
CA SER A 268 13.73 20.16 0.41
C SER A 268 13.40 21.56 0.95
N ILE A 269 12.21 21.74 1.52
CA ILE A 269 11.78 23.01 2.11
C ILE A 269 12.37 23.20 3.52
N TYR A 270 12.63 22.14 4.27
CA TYR A 270 13.17 22.27 5.63
C TYR A 270 14.58 22.91 5.63
N PRO A 271 14.91 23.72 6.66
CA PRO A 271 16.24 24.30 6.79
C PRO A 271 17.34 23.22 7.00
N PRO A 272 18.56 23.44 6.50
CA PRO A 272 18.97 24.55 5.64
C PRO A 272 18.47 24.37 4.19
N MET A 273 17.74 25.36 3.67
CA MET A 273 17.05 25.24 2.38
C MET A 273 17.99 25.44 1.19
N ASN A 274 18.07 24.46 0.28
CA ASN A 274 18.79 24.60 -0.98
C ASN A 274 17.84 25.04 -2.10
N HIS A 275 17.86 26.34 -2.46
CA HIS A 275 16.92 26.91 -3.43
C HIS A 275 16.96 26.25 -4.82
N PRO A 276 18.15 25.94 -5.41
CA PRO A 276 18.20 25.14 -6.64
C PRO A 276 17.48 23.80 -6.54
N THR A 277 17.68 23.04 -5.46
CA THR A 277 17.03 21.75 -5.24
C THR A 277 15.52 21.89 -5.13
N VAL A 278 15.04 22.88 -4.37
CA VAL A 278 13.60 23.16 -4.22
C VAL A 278 12.96 23.44 -5.58
N ARG A 279 13.61 24.26 -6.42
CA ARG A 279 13.12 24.56 -7.78
C ARG A 279 13.08 23.31 -8.67
N LEU A 280 14.09 22.45 -8.57
CA LEU A 280 14.14 21.19 -9.31
C LEU A 280 12.99 20.27 -8.89
N ASN A 281 12.78 20.08 -7.58
CA ASN A 281 11.71 19.22 -7.04
C ASN A 281 10.32 19.77 -7.38
N ALA A 282 10.14 21.10 -7.30
CA ALA A 282 8.89 21.75 -7.73
C ALA A 282 8.62 21.55 -9.23
N ALA A 283 9.66 21.64 -10.08
CA ALA A 283 9.52 21.38 -11.51
C ALA A 283 9.17 19.91 -11.80
N LYS A 284 9.80 18.97 -11.08
CA LYS A 284 9.50 17.52 -11.15
C LYS A 284 8.03 17.26 -10.80
N LEU A 285 7.56 17.74 -9.65
CA LEU A 285 6.16 17.60 -9.23
C LEU A 285 5.20 18.22 -10.26
N SER A 286 5.49 19.43 -10.76
CA SER A 286 4.66 20.05 -11.80
C SER A 286 4.57 19.21 -13.08
N SER A 287 5.68 18.62 -13.51
CA SER A 287 5.73 17.72 -14.67
C SER A 287 4.87 16.47 -14.46
N VAL A 288 4.98 15.82 -13.29
CA VAL A 288 4.17 14.65 -12.94
C VAL A 288 2.68 15.00 -12.96
N LEU A 289 2.27 16.09 -12.32
CA LEU A 289 0.87 16.52 -12.30
C LEU A 289 0.31 16.80 -13.70
N LYS A 290 1.11 17.41 -14.59
CA LYS A 290 0.71 17.64 -15.97
C LYS A 290 0.45 16.34 -16.71
N LYS A 291 1.32 15.34 -16.56
CA LYS A 291 1.15 14.00 -17.16
C LYS A 291 -0.10 13.30 -16.63
N VAL A 292 -0.34 13.35 -15.31
CA VAL A 292 -1.56 12.82 -14.68
C VAL A 292 -2.81 13.45 -15.31
N LEU A 293 -2.82 14.78 -15.45
CA LEU A 293 -3.94 15.50 -16.07
C LEU A 293 -4.12 15.19 -17.55
N GLU A 294 -3.02 15.01 -18.30
CA GLU A 294 -3.04 14.65 -19.71
C GLU A 294 -3.70 13.28 -19.93
N ILE A 295 -3.28 12.25 -19.18
CA ILE A 295 -3.89 10.92 -19.23
C ILE A 295 -5.35 10.97 -18.75
N THR A 296 -5.64 11.75 -17.73
CA THR A 296 -7.03 11.90 -17.25
C THR A 296 -7.93 12.53 -18.33
N ARG A 297 -7.42 13.44 -19.14
CA ARG A 297 -8.19 14.05 -20.24
C ARG A 297 -8.49 13.07 -21.35
N SER A 298 -7.57 12.16 -21.69
CA SER A 298 -7.85 11.14 -22.71
C SER A 298 -8.97 10.18 -22.27
N ILE A 299 -9.03 9.85 -20.97
CA ILE A 299 -10.13 9.06 -20.39
C ILE A 299 -11.47 9.81 -20.49
N SER A 300 -11.48 11.13 -20.30
CA SER A 300 -12.70 11.95 -20.40
C SER A 300 -13.15 12.27 -21.83
N GLN A 301 -12.23 12.22 -22.82
CA GLN A 301 -12.48 12.66 -24.21
C GLN A 301 -13.29 11.69 -25.06
N TYR A 302 -13.60 10.49 -24.57
CA TYR A 302 -14.51 9.56 -25.24
C TYR A 302 -16.00 9.89 -25.02
N PHE A 303 -16.30 11.17 -24.71
CA PHE A 303 -17.60 11.79 -24.55
C PHE A 303 -17.56 13.24 -25.05
#